data_AF-A0A813S1X0-F1
#
_entry.id   AF-A0A813S1X0-F1
#
_cell.length_a   1.000
_cell.length_b   1.000
_cell.length_c   1.000
_cell.angle_alpha   90.00
_cell.angle_beta   90.00
_cell.angle_gamma   90.00
#
_symmetry.space_group_name_H-M   'P 1'
#
loop_
_entity.id
_entity.type
_entity.pdbx_description
1 polymer ?
#
loop_
_entity_poly.entity_id
_entity_poly.type
_entity_poly.pdbx_seq_one_letter_code
_entity_poly.pdbx_strand_id
1 'polypeptide(L)'
;MVDSRLSQRILLFSLCFIFSFIIIIFVIKRSSLIENTKNNIDSIISSTSCKHISIDELDQWFHSKTWNEIPKIIHQTWKDKTLRQRQARWRQTWCEQYTGWYYHLWTDDENDLFVQTKFPWFYSTYKQLSPTILRVDSVRYLYMLYYGGLYIDLDYESIRRVDELFNNKYVVLSLINYSFHSMNSVPNSWIASRPNHPLWTYILYRIMLLWSRVTDQERNEFWNGKAEFFTGPQSLFEGLMFYLHSNQHTDQTLDQLFGNRENQKSDSIFEVANITFLGPKLINAYDWMNGIGADVCSAEKPTFDENKCKDIVKPIYAITYWSHSYGHGHENDAKYLGNKRIR
;
A
#
# COMPACT_ATOMS: atom_id res chain seq x y z
N MET A 1 -73.15 16.92 40.16
CA MET A 1 -72.18 17.54 39.23
C MET A 1 -70.87 16.79 39.41
N VAL A 2 -70.57 15.86 38.50
CA VAL A 2 -69.26 15.18 38.51
C VAL A 2 -68.19 16.23 38.19
N ASP A 3 -67.13 16.24 39.00
CA ASP A 3 -66.09 17.26 39.04
C ASP A 3 -65.40 17.44 37.68
N SER A 4 -65.79 18.48 36.95
CA SER A 4 -65.32 18.78 35.59
C SER A 4 -63.80 19.01 35.52
N ARG A 5 -63.16 19.37 36.65
CA ARG A 5 -61.72 19.59 36.73
C ARG A 5 -60.93 18.28 36.78
N LEU A 6 -61.48 17.24 37.41
CA LEU A 6 -60.84 15.92 37.44
C LEU A 6 -60.87 15.28 36.05
N SER A 7 -62.00 15.38 35.34
CA SER A 7 -62.14 14.89 33.97
C SER A 7 -61.19 15.61 32.99
N GLN A 8 -61.00 16.93 33.14
CA GLN A 8 -60.06 17.69 32.32
C GLN A 8 -58.60 17.32 32.57
N ARG A 9 -58.22 17.06 33.84
CA ARG A 9 -56.85 16.62 34.18
C ARG A 9 -56.55 15.25 33.61
N ILE A 10 -57.48 14.29 33.73
CA ILE A 10 -57.34 12.95 33.14
C ILE A 10 -57.17 13.06 31.62
N LEU A 11 -58.00 13.86 30.95
CA LEU A 11 -57.91 14.09 29.51
C LEU A 11 -56.56 14.69 29.09
N LEU A 12 -56.04 15.67 29.84
CA LEU A 12 -54.72 16.25 29.59
C LEU A 12 -53.60 15.23 29.75
N PHE A 13 -53.63 14.42 30.82
CA PHE A 13 -52.65 13.36 31.05
C PHE A 13 -52.68 12.31 29.94
N SER A 14 -53.87 11.88 29.50
CA SER A 14 -54.03 10.96 28.38
C SER A 14 -53.49 11.55 27.07
N LEU A 15 -53.75 12.83 26.79
CA LEU A 15 -53.23 13.51 25.60
C LEU A 15 -51.70 13.66 25.63
N CYS A 16 -51.11 14.00 26.79
CA CYS A 16 -49.66 14.05 26.96
C CYS A 16 -49.03 12.66 26.79
N PHE A 17 -49.65 11.61 27.31
CA PHE A 17 -49.18 10.24 27.15
C PHE A 17 -49.21 9.80 25.68
N ILE A 18 -50.32 10.04 24.99
CA ILE A 18 -50.45 9.76 23.54
C ILE A 18 -49.41 10.53 22.73
N PHE A 19 -49.19 11.82 23.04
CA PHE A 19 -48.20 12.64 22.35
C PHE A 19 -46.77 12.12 22.57
N SER A 20 -46.42 11.76 23.80
CA SER A 20 -45.11 11.16 24.13
C SER A 20 -44.90 9.83 23.41
N PHE A 21 -45.94 8.99 23.35
CA PHE A 21 -45.90 7.70 22.65
C PHE A 21 -45.71 7.87 21.13
N ILE A 22 -46.39 8.85 20.50
CA ILE A 22 -46.20 9.19 19.09
C ILE A 22 -44.77 9.66 18.81
N ILE A 23 -44.19 10.49 19.70
CA ILE A 23 -42.79 10.93 19.57
C ILE A 23 -41.84 9.73 19.64
N ILE A 24 -42.04 8.81 20.57
CA ILE A 24 -41.22 7.60 20.71
C ILE A 24 -41.28 6.75 19.44
N ILE A 25 -42.48 6.50 18.89
CA ILE A 25 -42.64 5.78 17.62
C ILE A 25 -41.91 6.48 16.48
N PHE A 26 -42.03 7.81 16.38
CA PHE A 26 -41.35 8.58 15.35
C PHE A 26 -39.83 8.49 15.46
N VAL A 27 -39.29 8.58 16.68
CA VAL A 27 -37.85 8.42 16.96
C VAL A 27 -37.37 7.02 16.58
N ILE A 28 -38.08 5.96 16.98
CA ILE A 28 -37.73 4.58 16.64
C ILE A 28 -37.75 4.36 15.13
N LYS A 29 -38.80 4.83 14.44
CA LYS A 29 -38.92 4.70 12.98
C LYS A 29 -37.84 5.47 12.24
N ARG A 30 -37.47 6.67 12.72
CA ARG A 30 -36.36 7.45 12.16
C ARG A 30 -35.02 6.77 12.37
N SER A 31 -34.75 6.22 13.55
CA SER A 31 -33.51 5.47 13.83
C SER A 31 -33.40 4.23 12.94
N SER A 32 -34.47 3.46 12.81
CA SER A 32 -34.52 2.29 11.91
C SER A 32 -34.30 2.66 10.44
N LEU A 33 -34.88 3.77 9.97
CA LEU A 33 -34.64 4.28 8.60
C LEU A 33 -33.18 4.68 8.38
N ILE A 34 -32.55 5.35 9.35
CA ILE A 34 -31.13 5.75 9.29
C ILE A 34 -30.24 4.49 9.22
N GLU A 35 -30.51 3.49 10.06
CA GLU A 35 -29.75 2.24 10.10
C GLU A 35 -29.90 1.43 8.80
N ASN A 36 -31.12 1.31 8.27
CA ASN A 36 -31.35 0.66 6.97
C ASN A 36 -30.67 1.40 5.82
N THR A 37 -30.68 2.75 5.84
CA THR A 37 -30.01 3.54 4.81
C THR A 37 -28.50 3.36 4.88
N LYS A 38 -27.93 3.32 6.09
CA LYS A 38 -26.50 3.05 6.30
C LYS A 38 -26.11 1.66 5.80
N ASN A 39 -26.88 0.63 6.15
CA ASN A 39 -26.63 -0.75 5.70
C ASN A 39 -26.71 -0.89 4.17
N ASN A 40 -27.68 -0.23 3.53
CA ASN A 40 -27.77 -0.21 2.07
C ASN A 40 -26.56 0.50 1.44
N ILE A 41 -26.14 1.64 1.98
CA ILE A 41 -24.94 2.36 1.50
C ILE A 41 -23.69 1.50 1.67
N ASP A 42 -23.50 0.87 2.83
CA ASP A 42 -22.37 -0.02 3.11
C ASP A 42 -22.37 -1.23 2.15
N SER A 43 -23.54 -1.78 1.83
CA SER A 43 -23.66 -2.87 0.85
C SER A 43 -23.31 -2.44 -0.58
N ILE A 44 -23.72 -1.23 -0.98
CA ILE A 44 -23.42 -0.66 -2.31
C ILE A 44 -21.93 -0.35 -2.41
N ILE A 45 -21.35 0.30 -1.40
CA ILE A 45 -19.92 0.59 -1.31
C ILE A 45 -19.12 -0.71 -1.38
N SER A 46 -19.51 -1.73 -0.61
CA SER A 46 -18.89 -3.05 -0.64
C SER A 46 -18.99 -3.75 -2.00
N SER A 47 -20.01 -3.46 -2.82
CA SER A 47 -20.14 -4.01 -4.18
C SER A 47 -19.30 -3.27 -5.23
N THR A 48 -18.86 -2.04 -4.91
CA THR A 48 -18.08 -1.18 -5.80
C THR A 48 -16.60 -1.07 -5.41
N SER A 49 -16.18 -1.61 -4.28
CA SER A 49 -14.79 -1.57 -3.80
C SER A 49 -14.03 -2.89 -3.97
N CYS A 50 -12.74 -2.88 -3.65
CA CYS A 50 -11.95 -4.07 -3.37
C CYS A 50 -12.67 -4.93 -2.30
N LYS A 51 -12.45 -6.25 -2.34
CA LYS A 51 -12.85 -7.16 -1.27
C LYS A 51 -11.70 -7.33 -0.27
N HIS A 52 -11.89 -6.82 0.95
CA HIS A 52 -11.01 -7.13 2.08
C HIS A 52 -11.13 -8.62 2.42
N ILE A 53 -9.99 -9.30 2.60
CA ILE A 53 -9.96 -10.73 2.93
C ILE A 53 -9.01 -11.05 4.08
N SER A 54 -9.29 -12.13 4.79
CA SER A 54 -8.34 -12.73 5.75
C SER A 54 -7.22 -13.49 5.02
N ILE A 55 -6.18 -13.89 5.77
CA ILE A 55 -5.10 -14.73 5.22
C ILE A 55 -5.64 -16.10 4.79
N ASP A 56 -6.54 -16.70 5.56
CA ASP A 56 -7.14 -17.99 5.21
C ASP A 56 -7.95 -17.91 3.91
N GLU A 57 -8.73 -16.83 3.73
CA GLU A 57 -9.48 -16.58 2.50
C GLU A 57 -8.54 -16.34 1.31
N LEU A 58 -7.43 -15.61 1.54
CA LEU A 58 -6.39 -15.40 0.53
C LEU A 58 -5.76 -16.74 0.11
N ASP A 59 -5.35 -17.56 1.08
CA ASP A 59 -4.76 -18.87 0.82
C ASP A 59 -5.73 -19.76 0.03
N GLN A 60 -7.00 -19.83 0.44
CA GLN A 60 -8.02 -20.61 -0.26
C GLN A 60 -8.23 -20.12 -1.70
N TRP A 61 -8.38 -18.81 -1.90
CA TRP A 61 -8.56 -18.21 -3.23
C TRP A 61 -7.32 -18.41 -4.11
N PHE A 62 -6.12 -18.31 -3.55
CA PHE A 62 -4.89 -18.45 -4.29
C PHE A 62 -4.72 -19.87 -4.84
N HIS A 63 -5.03 -20.88 -4.03
CA HIS A 63 -4.92 -22.29 -4.42
C HIS A 63 -6.11 -22.80 -5.25
N SER A 64 -7.20 -22.02 -5.38
CA SER A 64 -8.37 -22.42 -6.17
C SER A 64 -8.17 -22.31 -7.68
N LYS A 65 -7.00 -21.84 -8.15
CA LYS A 65 -6.70 -21.61 -9.57
C LYS A 65 -5.21 -21.67 -9.86
N THR A 66 -4.88 -21.82 -11.14
CA THR A 66 -3.52 -21.72 -11.67
C THR A 66 -3.25 -20.31 -12.18
N TRP A 67 -2.00 -19.85 -12.06
CA TRP A 67 -1.64 -18.47 -12.33
C TRP A 67 -0.81 -18.32 -13.61
N ASN A 68 -1.35 -17.59 -14.59
CA ASN A 68 -0.67 -17.17 -15.81
C ASN A 68 -0.74 -15.65 -16.02
N GLU A 69 -1.24 -14.91 -15.03
CA GLU A 69 -1.38 -13.46 -15.01
C GLU A 69 -1.03 -12.93 -13.61
N ILE A 70 -0.81 -11.62 -13.49
CA ILE A 70 -0.58 -10.99 -12.19
C ILE A 70 -1.88 -11.08 -11.38
N PRO A 71 -1.87 -11.72 -10.19
CA PRO A 71 -3.06 -11.85 -9.36
C PRO A 71 -3.68 -10.51 -8.98
N LYS A 72 -5.01 -10.43 -9.05
CA LYS A 72 -5.77 -9.21 -8.68
C LYS A 72 -5.92 -9.07 -7.17
N ILE A 73 -4.79 -8.90 -6.49
CA ILE A 73 -4.70 -8.64 -5.06
C ILE A 73 -3.75 -7.48 -4.77
N ILE A 74 -4.16 -6.61 -3.86
CA ILE A 74 -3.36 -5.54 -3.30
C ILE A 74 -2.85 -5.97 -1.92
N HIS A 75 -1.53 -5.94 -1.75
CA HIS A 75 -0.83 -6.14 -0.49
C HIS A 75 -0.34 -4.80 0.03
N GLN A 76 -0.74 -4.46 1.25
CA GLN A 76 -0.13 -3.38 2.03
C GLN A 76 0.23 -3.94 3.39
N THR A 77 1.17 -3.33 4.08
CA THR A 77 1.57 -3.77 5.42
C THR A 77 1.56 -2.59 6.37
N TRP A 78 1.15 -2.84 7.61
CA TRP A 78 1.28 -1.91 8.73
C TRP A 78 1.68 -2.68 10.00
N LYS A 79 2.09 -1.98 11.06
CA LYS A 79 2.38 -2.63 12.35
C LYS A 79 1.17 -3.40 12.91
N ASP A 80 -0.03 -2.86 12.72
CA ASP A 80 -1.30 -3.37 13.22
C ASP A 80 -2.46 -2.97 12.27
N LYS A 81 -3.71 -3.25 12.63
CA LYS A 81 -4.88 -2.88 11.78
C LYS A 81 -5.29 -1.39 11.91
N THR A 82 -4.64 -0.61 12.78
CA THR A 82 -4.97 0.78 13.09
C THR A 82 -4.08 1.74 12.30
N LEU A 83 -4.57 2.09 11.11
CA LEU A 83 -3.92 3.09 10.26
C LEU A 83 -4.10 4.51 10.83
N ARG A 84 -3.07 5.34 10.66
CA ARG A 84 -3.20 6.80 10.81
C ARG A 84 -4.17 7.33 9.75
N GLN A 85 -4.80 8.48 10.01
CA GLN A 85 -5.86 9.03 9.15
C GLN A 85 -5.43 9.22 7.69
N ARG A 86 -4.21 9.72 7.44
CA ARG A 86 -3.69 9.91 6.07
C ARG A 86 -3.55 8.59 5.33
N GLN A 87 -2.85 7.62 5.94
CA GLN A 87 -2.66 6.27 5.39
C GLN A 87 -3.99 5.55 5.18
N ALA A 88 -4.94 5.68 6.11
CA ALA A 88 -6.28 5.12 5.95
C ALA A 88 -7.01 5.68 4.71
N ARG A 89 -6.90 6.99 4.47
CA ARG A 89 -7.50 7.67 3.31
C ARG A 89 -6.80 7.30 2.00
N TRP A 90 -5.47 7.28 1.97
CA TRP A 90 -4.71 6.89 0.78
C TRP A 90 -4.99 5.43 0.41
N ARG A 91 -4.97 4.51 1.39
CA ARG A 91 -5.43 3.12 1.22
C ARG A 91 -6.83 3.04 0.64
N GLN A 92 -7.75 3.86 1.12
CA GLN A 92 -9.14 3.83 0.68
C GLN A 92 -9.26 4.11 -0.83
N THR A 93 -8.44 5.01 -1.39
CA THR A 93 -8.45 5.30 -2.84
C THR A 93 -8.15 4.08 -3.71
N TRP A 94 -7.24 3.20 -3.26
CA TRP A 94 -6.98 1.92 -3.92
C TRP A 94 -8.15 0.97 -3.81
N CYS A 95 -8.86 0.95 -2.68
CA CYS A 95 -10.01 0.06 -2.56
C CYS A 95 -11.22 0.54 -3.36
N GLU A 96 -11.50 1.84 -3.42
CA GLU A 96 -12.65 2.38 -4.15
C GLU A 96 -12.55 2.19 -5.66
N GLN A 97 -11.36 2.27 -6.23
CA GLN A 97 -11.18 2.13 -7.68
C GLN A 97 -11.08 0.67 -8.15
N TYR A 98 -10.84 -0.28 -7.24
CA TYR A 98 -10.42 -1.64 -7.58
C TYR A 98 -11.52 -2.69 -7.31
N THR A 99 -12.73 -2.44 -7.83
CA THR A 99 -13.80 -3.44 -7.84
C THR A 99 -13.31 -4.75 -8.46
N GLY A 100 -13.63 -5.88 -7.80
CA GLY A 100 -13.24 -7.22 -8.22
C GLY A 100 -11.81 -7.63 -7.85
N TRP A 101 -11.02 -6.74 -7.23
CA TRP A 101 -9.74 -7.09 -6.64
C TRP A 101 -9.90 -7.48 -5.18
N TYR A 102 -8.95 -8.29 -4.70
CA TYR A 102 -8.77 -8.55 -3.28
C TYR A 102 -7.82 -7.53 -2.64
N TYR A 103 -7.97 -7.32 -1.35
CA TYR A 103 -7.10 -6.47 -0.56
C TYR A 103 -6.76 -7.13 0.78
N HIS A 104 -5.49 -7.08 1.16
CA HIS A 104 -5.05 -7.47 2.49
C HIS A 104 -4.05 -6.47 3.07
N LEU A 105 -4.35 -6.00 4.28
CA LEU A 105 -3.43 -5.22 5.12
C LEU A 105 -2.75 -6.18 6.09
N TRP A 106 -1.49 -6.53 5.83
CA TRP A 106 -0.68 -7.41 6.66
C TRP A 106 -0.22 -6.68 7.93
N THR A 107 -0.40 -7.28 9.10
CA THR A 107 0.21 -6.82 10.36
C THR A 107 1.60 -7.40 10.57
N ASP A 108 2.37 -6.85 11.51
CA ASP A 108 3.68 -7.43 11.87
C ASP A 108 3.55 -8.89 12.36
N ASP A 109 2.49 -9.23 13.09
CA ASP A 109 2.22 -10.60 13.57
C ASP A 109 1.84 -11.54 12.42
N GLU A 110 0.98 -11.07 11.51
CA GLU A 110 0.59 -11.80 10.30
C GLU A 110 1.80 -12.06 9.41
N ASN A 111 2.70 -11.09 9.29
CA ASN A 111 3.97 -11.22 8.58
C ASN A 111 4.86 -12.29 9.21
N ASP A 112 5.05 -12.25 10.53
CA ASP A 112 5.85 -13.25 11.23
C ASP A 112 5.34 -14.68 10.98
N LEU A 113 4.03 -14.87 11.11
CA LEU A 113 3.38 -16.17 10.85
C LEU A 113 3.49 -16.59 9.38
N PHE A 114 3.29 -15.66 8.45
CA PHE A 114 3.42 -15.93 7.02
C PHE A 114 4.84 -16.41 6.66
N VAL A 115 5.87 -15.71 7.13
CA VAL A 115 7.26 -16.12 6.86
C VAL A 115 7.57 -17.45 7.55
N GLN A 116 7.15 -17.63 8.80
CA GLN A 116 7.36 -18.87 9.54
C GLN A 116 6.76 -20.09 8.81
N THR A 117 5.55 -19.93 8.28
CA THR A 117 4.77 -21.04 7.70
C THR A 117 5.11 -21.31 6.24
N LYS A 118 5.26 -20.26 5.42
CA LYS A 118 5.47 -20.40 3.97
C LYS A 118 6.94 -20.40 3.56
N PHE A 119 7.83 -19.86 4.40
CA PHE A 119 9.26 -19.71 4.10
C PHE A 119 10.16 -20.15 5.26
N PRO A 120 10.05 -21.41 5.75
CA PRO A 120 10.85 -21.88 6.87
C PRO A 120 12.37 -21.80 6.63
N TRP A 121 12.80 -21.85 5.36
CA TRP A 121 14.21 -21.70 4.96
C TRP A 121 14.73 -20.26 5.13
N PHE A 122 13.87 -19.24 5.13
CA PHE A 122 14.24 -17.83 5.29
C PHE A 122 13.96 -17.29 6.70
N TYR A 123 13.13 -17.99 7.47
CA TYR A 123 12.58 -17.49 8.73
C TYR A 123 13.66 -17.10 9.76
N SER A 124 14.74 -17.87 9.87
CA SER A 124 15.85 -17.57 10.79
C SER A 124 16.55 -16.24 10.45
N THR A 125 16.76 -15.96 9.16
CA THR A 125 17.26 -14.67 8.68
C THR A 125 16.26 -13.57 8.98
N TYR A 126 14.98 -13.79 8.63
CA TYR A 126 13.91 -12.82 8.83
C TYR A 126 13.78 -12.34 10.28
N LYS A 127 13.87 -13.24 11.27
CA LYS A 127 13.83 -12.87 12.69
C LYS A 127 15.01 -12.00 13.13
N GLN A 128 16.16 -12.15 12.50
CA GLN A 128 17.36 -11.37 12.80
C GLN A 128 17.37 -10.00 12.12
N LEU A 129 16.52 -9.76 11.13
CA LEU A 129 16.39 -8.45 10.48
C LEU A 129 15.80 -7.45 11.48
N SER A 130 16.63 -6.53 11.97
CA SER A 130 16.26 -5.46 12.90
C SER A 130 17.05 -4.21 12.55
N PRO A 131 16.46 -3.00 12.44
CA PRO A 131 15.10 -2.64 12.84
C PRO A 131 13.97 -3.20 11.94
N THR A 132 12.72 -3.11 12.40
CA THR A 132 11.54 -3.70 11.74
C THR A 132 11.38 -3.35 10.25
N ILE A 133 11.82 -2.16 9.82
CA ILE A 133 11.76 -1.76 8.40
C ILE A 133 12.38 -2.79 7.44
N LEU A 134 13.37 -3.54 7.90
CA LEU A 134 14.05 -4.53 7.06
C LEU A 134 13.22 -5.78 6.84
N ARG A 135 12.44 -6.15 7.86
CA ARG A 135 11.43 -7.19 7.74
C ARG A 135 10.36 -6.74 6.77
N VAL A 136 9.85 -5.52 6.92
CA VAL A 136 8.85 -4.90 6.03
C VAL A 136 9.34 -4.84 4.58
N ASP A 137 10.60 -4.47 4.37
CA ASP A 137 11.24 -4.50 3.07
C ASP A 137 11.41 -5.91 2.49
N SER A 138 11.57 -6.93 3.33
CA SER A 138 11.73 -8.31 2.87
C SER A 138 10.38 -8.97 2.58
N VAL A 139 9.32 -8.71 3.36
CA VAL A 139 8.02 -9.37 3.19
C VAL A 139 7.36 -9.03 1.86
N ARG A 140 7.58 -7.82 1.33
CA ARG A 140 7.04 -7.46 0.01
C ARG A 140 7.58 -8.37 -1.10
N TYR A 141 8.83 -8.81 -1.03
CA TYR A 141 9.38 -9.79 -1.98
C TYR A 141 8.80 -11.19 -1.75
N LEU A 142 8.52 -11.56 -0.49
CA LEU A 142 7.88 -12.83 -0.15
C LEU A 142 6.43 -12.90 -0.64
N TYR A 143 5.68 -11.80 -0.59
CA TYR A 143 4.36 -11.74 -1.24
C TYR A 143 4.47 -11.97 -2.73
N MET A 144 5.40 -11.28 -3.40
CA MET A 144 5.57 -11.41 -4.84
C MET A 144 6.02 -12.83 -5.23
N LEU A 145 6.87 -13.47 -4.42
CA LEU A 145 7.29 -14.84 -4.63
C LEU A 145 6.14 -15.84 -4.45
N TYR A 146 5.36 -15.72 -3.37
CA TYR A 146 4.30 -16.69 -3.05
C TYR A 146 2.99 -16.39 -3.78
N TYR A 147 2.38 -15.24 -3.49
CA TYR A 147 1.08 -14.86 -4.00
C TYR A 147 1.15 -14.09 -5.31
N GLY A 148 2.27 -13.43 -5.62
CA GLY A 148 2.31 -12.41 -6.66
C GLY A 148 1.45 -11.20 -6.27
N GLY A 149 0.83 -10.59 -7.26
CA GLY A 149 -0.11 -9.49 -7.10
C GLY A 149 0.56 -8.13 -7.17
N LEU A 150 -0.01 -7.15 -6.47
CA LEU A 150 0.50 -5.79 -6.37
C LEU A 150 0.82 -5.46 -4.91
N TYR A 151 2.07 -5.17 -4.60
CA TYR A 151 2.46 -4.55 -3.35
C TYR A 151 2.62 -3.04 -3.53
N ILE A 152 2.10 -2.27 -2.57
CA ILE A 152 2.21 -0.82 -2.52
C ILE A 152 2.38 -0.31 -1.08
N ASP A 153 3.24 0.68 -0.88
CA ASP A 153 3.34 1.35 0.41
C ASP A 153 2.05 2.14 0.74
N LEU A 154 1.82 2.41 2.03
CA LEU A 154 0.59 3.05 2.52
C LEU A 154 0.50 4.55 2.24
N ASP A 155 1.56 5.15 1.69
CA ASP A 155 1.60 6.55 1.30
C ASP A 155 1.38 6.80 -0.18
N TYR A 156 0.88 5.79 -0.89
CA TYR A 156 0.39 5.92 -2.26
C TYR A 156 -1.10 6.26 -2.30
N GLU A 157 -1.45 7.32 -3.03
CA GLU A 157 -2.81 7.58 -3.51
C GLU A 157 -2.99 6.98 -4.91
N SER A 158 -4.13 6.31 -5.12
CA SER A 158 -4.55 5.82 -6.42
C SER A 158 -5.26 6.92 -7.21
N ILE A 159 -4.76 7.21 -8.40
CA ILE A 159 -5.31 8.20 -9.33
C ILE A 159 -6.17 7.50 -10.38
N ARG A 160 -5.67 6.37 -10.90
CA ARG A 160 -6.33 5.55 -11.90
C ARG A 160 -5.95 4.09 -11.73
N ARG A 161 -6.90 3.21 -12.06
CA ARG A 161 -6.69 1.77 -12.15
C ARG A 161 -5.48 1.39 -12.99
N VAL A 162 -4.66 0.47 -12.48
CA VAL A 162 -3.41 0.00 -13.11
C VAL A 162 -3.58 -1.30 -13.91
N ASP A 163 -4.79 -1.85 -14.04
CA ASP A 163 -5.02 -3.15 -14.70
C ASP A 163 -4.36 -3.24 -16.09
N GLU A 164 -4.40 -2.15 -16.86
CA GLU A 164 -3.80 -2.13 -18.20
C GLU A 164 -2.27 -2.26 -18.20
N LEU A 165 -1.60 -1.92 -17.09
CA LEU A 165 -0.15 -2.06 -16.92
C LEU A 165 0.27 -3.52 -16.70
N PHE A 166 -0.67 -4.41 -16.39
CA PHE A 166 -0.41 -5.81 -16.00
C PHE A 166 -0.70 -6.82 -17.10
N ASN A 167 -1.40 -6.41 -18.16
CA ASN A 167 -1.80 -7.28 -19.25
C ASN A 167 -0.59 -7.99 -19.88
N ASN A 168 -0.59 -9.32 -19.84
CA ASN A 168 0.46 -10.20 -20.34
C ASN A 168 1.86 -9.96 -19.74
N LYS A 169 1.97 -9.35 -18.56
CA LYS A 169 3.26 -9.07 -17.89
C LYS A 169 3.60 -10.11 -16.82
N TYR A 170 4.88 -10.28 -16.54
CA TYR A 170 5.39 -11.20 -15.51
C TYR A 170 5.82 -10.46 -14.24
N VAL A 171 6.69 -9.48 -14.39
CA VAL A 171 7.09 -8.54 -13.32
C VAL A 171 6.89 -7.13 -13.85
N VAL A 172 6.36 -6.24 -13.03
CA VAL A 172 6.21 -4.82 -13.34
C VAL A 172 6.82 -4.02 -12.22
N LEU A 173 7.85 -3.23 -12.55
CA LEU A 173 8.58 -2.37 -11.63
C LEU A 173 8.40 -0.92 -12.07
N SER A 174 8.24 -0.03 -11.09
CA SER A 174 8.22 1.41 -11.35
C SER A 174 9.63 1.99 -11.27
N LEU A 175 9.88 3.08 -12.00
CA LEU A 175 11.14 3.83 -11.94
C LEU A 175 10.93 5.16 -11.22
N ILE A 176 12.01 5.72 -10.67
CA ILE A 176 12.05 7.11 -10.19
C ILE A 176 12.75 8.02 -11.19
N ASN A 177 13.69 7.47 -11.96
CA ASN A 177 14.38 8.15 -13.06
C ASN A 177 14.79 7.13 -14.14
N TYR A 178 15.09 7.60 -15.35
CA TYR A 178 15.53 6.74 -16.45
C TYR A 178 17.03 6.48 -16.49
N SER A 179 17.81 7.15 -15.66
CA SER A 179 19.26 7.04 -15.78
C SER A 179 19.76 5.66 -15.39
N PHE A 180 19.04 4.83 -14.61
CA PHE A 180 19.50 3.50 -14.11
C PHE A 180 20.93 3.48 -13.54
N HIS A 181 21.55 4.64 -13.36
CA HIS A 181 22.89 4.85 -12.85
C HIS A 181 22.88 4.98 -11.32
N SER A 182 21.68 5.03 -10.71
CA SER A 182 21.49 5.00 -9.27
C SER A 182 20.90 3.67 -8.85
N MET A 183 21.43 3.10 -7.77
CA MET A 183 20.88 1.90 -7.14
C MET A 183 19.46 2.12 -6.58
N ASN A 184 19.03 3.39 -6.48
CA ASN A 184 17.68 3.78 -6.07
C ASN A 184 16.75 4.06 -7.26
N SER A 185 17.18 3.84 -8.51
CA SER A 185 16.34 4.08 -9.70
C SER A 185 15.07 3.20 -9.73
N VAL A 186 15.09 2.04 -9.06
CA VAL A 186 13.97 1.10 -8.95
C VAL A 186 13.52 1.02 -7.48
N PRO A 187 12.48 1.76 -7.05
CA PRO A 187 11.95 1.63 -5.71
C PRO A 187 11.28 0.28 -5.48
N ASN A 188 11.32 -0.18 -4.24
CA ASN A 188 10.59 -1.37 -3.81
C ASN A 188 9.20 -1.03 -3.21
N SER A 189 8.77 0.23 -3.26
CA SER A 189 7.52 0.74 -2.68
C SER A 189 6.28 0.49 -3.54
N TRP A 190 6.47 0.12 -4.81
CA TRP A 190 5.42 -0.28 -5.74
C TRP A 190 5.97 -1.36 -6.68
N ILE A 191 5.50 -2.60 -6.50
CA ILE A 191 5.95 -3.77 -7.28
C ILE A 191 4.77 -4.67 -7.61
N ALA A 192 4.72 -5.20 -8.83
CA ALA A 192 3.73 -6.18 -9.20
C ALA A 192 4.37 -7.40 -9.87
N SER A 193 3.81 -8.59 -9.62
CA SER A 193 4.37 -9.83 -10.17
C SER A 193 3.38 -10.98 -10.28
N ARG A 194 3.65 -11.90 -11.19
CA ARG A 194 3.13 -13.26 -11.12
C ARG A 194 3.80 -14.00 -9.96
N PRO A 195 3.10 -14.94 -9.30
CA PRO A 195 3.73 -15.79 -8.29
C PRO A 195 4.86 -16.63 -8.91
N ASN A 196 5.81 -17.04 -8.08
CA ASN A 196 6.94 -17.92 -8.42
C ASN A 196 7.96 -17.35 -9.42
N HIS A 197 7.97 -16.04 -9.68
CA HIS A 197 8.99 -15.47 -10.58
C HIS A 197 10.40 -15.55 -9.95
N PRO A 198 11.43 -16.09 -10.63
CA PRO A 198 12.74 -16.37 -10.00
C PRO A 198 13.48 -15.16 -9.45
N LEU A 199 13.23 -13.96 -10.00
CA LEU A 199 13.77 -12.68 -9.50
C LEU A 199 13.69 -12.57 -7.97
N TRP A 200 12.53 -12.90 -7.40
CA TRP A 200 12.30 -12.73 -5.97
C TRP A 200 13.16 -13.67 -5.13
N THR A 201 13.41 -14.89 -5.62
CA THR A 201 14.33 -15.84 -4.99
C THR A 201 15.77 -15.31 -4.99
N TYR A 202 16.23 -14.71 -6.09
CA TYR A 202 17.56 -14.09 -6.14
C TYR A 202 17.72 -12.97 -5.11
N ILE A 203 16.72 -12.09 -4.98
CA ILE A 203 16.73 -11.00 -4.00
C ILE A 203 16.76 -11.55 -2.57
N LEU A 204 15.90 -12.53 -2.26
CA LEU A 204 15.84 -13.14 -0.91
C LEU A 204 17.12 -13.88 -0.55
N TYR A 205 17.72 -14.59 -1.51
CA TYR A 205 19.00 -15.26 -1.31
C TYR A 205 20.14 -14.26 -1.10
N ARG A 206 20.15 -13.14 -1.84
CA ARG A 206 21.08 -12.02 -1.58
C ARG A 206 20.93 -11.49 -0.15
N ILE A 207 19.70 -11.22 0.29
CA ILE A 207 19.43 -10.76 1.66
C ILE A 207 20.01 -11.76 2.67
N MET A 208 19.71 -13.05 2.50
CA MET A 208 20.20 -14.11 3.39
C MET A 208 21.73 -14.18 3.43
N LEU A 209 22.40 -14.12 2.28
CA LEU A 209 23.85 -14.16 2.18
C LEU A 209 24.50 -12.93 2.83
N LEU A 210 23.99 -11.72 2.54
CA LEU A 210 24.49 -10.50 3.16
C LEU A 210 24.32 -10.58 4.67
N TRP A 211 23.13 -10.99 5.13
CA TRP A 211 22.82 -11.07 6.55
C TRP A 211 23.69 -12.09 7.31
N SER A 212 24.07 -13.19 6.65
CA SER A 212 24.98 -14.19 7.24
C SER A 212 26.43 -13.73 7.39
N ARG A 213 26.82 -12.67 6.66
CA ARG A 213 28.21 -12.18 6.61
C ARG A 213 28.47 -11.00 7.55
N VAL A 214 27.44 -10.45 8.17
CA VAL A 214 27.54 -9.32 9.09
C VAL A 214 27.50 -9.84 10.53
N THR A 215 28.52 -9.53 11.31
CA THR A 215 28.60 -9.87 12.75
C THR A 215 27.58 -9.07 13.57
N ASP A 216 27.23 -9.52 14.77
CA ASP A 216 26.30 -8.78 15.65
C ASP A 216 26.75 -7.34 15.96
N GLN A 217 28.06 -7.14 16.12
CA GLN A 217 28.62 -5.82 16.33
C GLN A 217 28.45 -4.94 15.08
N GLU A 218 28.80 -5.47 13.91
CA GLU A 218 28.58 -4.77 12.65
C GLU A 218 27.09 -4.54 12.40
N ARG A 219 26.18 -5.45 12.77
CA ARG A 219 24.74 -5.20 12.67
C ARG A 219 24.41 -3.90 13.41
N ASN A 220 24.77 -3.79 14.69
CA ASN A 220 24.46 -2.61 15.50
C ASN A 220 25.12 -1.31 15.00
N GLU A 221 26.32 -1.36 14.44
CA GLU A 221 27.05 -0.17 13.95
C GLU A 221 26.71 0.20 12.50
N PHE A 222 26.46 -0.79 11.65
CA PHE A 222 26.25 -0.67 10.20
C PHE A 222 24.80 -0.32 9.86
N TRP A 223 23.87 -0.49 10.82
CA TRP A 223 22.47 -0.10 10.69
C TRP A 223 22.18 1.40 10.58
N ASN A 224 23.18 2.28 10.72
CA ASN A 224 23.06 3.74 10.61
C ASN A 224 22.45 4.22 9.27
N GLY A 225 21.14 3.99 9.06
CA GLY A 225 20.38 4.42 7.88
C GLY A 225 20.47 3.53 6.64
N LYS A 226 21.02 2.31 6.71
CA LYS A 226 21.28 1.47 5.52
C LYS A 226 20.17 0.48 5.14
N ALA A 227 18.92 0.72 5.54
CA ALA A 227 17.80 -0.17 5.20
C ALA A 227 17.66 -0.39 3.68
N GLU A 228 17.87 0.68 2.90
CA GLU A 228 17.87 0.64 1.43
C GLU A 228 18.82 -0.42 0.86
N PHE A 229 20.01 -0.56 1.46
CA PHE A 229 21.07 -1.46 1.01
C PHE A 229 20.76 -2.94 1.27
N PHE A 230 20.30 -3.25 2.49
CA PHE A 230 20.13 -4.63 2.91
C PHE A 230 18.88 -5.26 2.32
N THR A 231 17.76 -4.54 2.37
CA THR A 231 16.44 -5.09 2.05
C THR A 231 15.62 -4.14 1.17
N GLY A 232 15.94 -2.85 1.17
CA GLY A 232 15.20 -1.83 0.42
C GLY A 232 15.52 -1.75 -1.08
N PRO A 233 15.34 -0.56 -1.71
CA PRO A 233 15.49 -0.36 -3.15
C PRO A 233 16.84 -0.83 -3.74
N GLN A 234 17.95 -0.61 -3.05
CA GLN A 234 19.27 -1.02 -3.54
C GLN A 234 19.42 -2.54 -3.55
N SER A 235 18.80 -3.25 -2.60
CA SER A 235 18.76 -4.71 -2.60
C SER A 235 17.94 -5.25 -3.76
N LEU A 236 16.78 -4.65 -4.04
CA LEU A 236 15.97 -4.95 -5.21
C LEU A 236 16.78 -4.72 -6.49
N PHE A 237 17.44 -3.57 -6.61
CA PHE A 237 18.24 -3.22 -7.78
C PHE A 237 19.38 -4.21 -8.03
N GLU A 238 20.18 -4.53 -7.01
CA GLU A 238 21.27 -5.50 -7.18
C GLU A 238 20.77 -6.92 -7.50
N GLY A 239 19.69 -7.37 -6.83
CA GLY A 239 19.09 -8.67 -7.13
C GLY A 239 18.51 -8.73 -8.55
N LEU A 240 17.92 -7.64 -9.02
CA LEU A 240 17.47 -7.46 -10.40
C LEU A 240 18.64 -7.55 -11.38
N MET A 241 19.74 -6.85 -11.12
CA MET A 241 20.91 -6.89 -11.99
C MET A 241 21.52 -8.29 -12.07
N PHE A 242 21.60 -8.98 -10.95
CA PHE A 242 22.06 -10.36 -10.91
C PHE A 242 21.15 -11.31 -11.71
N TYR A 243 19.83 -11.17 -11.57
CA TYR A 243 18.85 -11.93 -12.34
C TYR A 243 18.98 -11.68 -13.85
N LEU A 244 19.09 -10.42 -14.27
CA LEU A 244 19.21 -10.05 -15.69
C LEU A 244 20.48 -10.61 -16.32
N HIS A 245 21.63 -10.47 -15.65
CA HIS A 245 22.90 -11.03 -16.15
C HIS A 245 22.86 -12.56 -16.22
N SER A 246 22.26 -13.22 -15.22
CA SER A 246 22.18 -14.67 -15.17
C SER A 246 21.27 -15.26 -16.25
N ASN A 247 20.12 -14.63 -16.51
CA ASN A 247 19.12 -15.16 -17.45
C ASN A 247 19.39 -14.85 -18.92
N GLN A 248 20.09 -13.75 -19.22
CA GLN A 248 20.40 -13.45 -20.61
C GLN A 248 21.63 -14.20 -21.13
N HIS A 249 22.45 -14.81 -20.26
CA HIS A 249 23.80 -15.30 -20.64
C HIS A 249 24.63 -14.22 -21.35
N THR A 250 24.42 -12.95 -21.00
CA THR A 250 25.08 -11.82 -21.68
C THR A 250 26.02 -11.08 -20.73
N ASP A 251 27.23 -10.78 -21.19
CA ASP A 251 28.13 -9.78 -20.59
C ASP A 251 27.67 -8.34 -20.88
N GLN A 252 26.36 -8.13 -21.08
CA GLN A 252 25.82 -6.82 -21.44
C GLN A 252 25.95 -5.84 -20.28
N THR A 253 26.48 -4.65 -20.56
CA THR A 253 26.53 -3.55 -19.59
C THR A 253 25.13 -3.02 -19.28
N LEU A 254 24.99 -2.27 -18.18
CA LEU A 254 23.77 -1.50 -17.89
C LEU A 254 23.34 -0.64 -19.08
N ASP A 255 24.30 0.02 -19.74
CA ASP A 255 24.05 0.82 -20.94
C ASP A 255 23.60 -0.02 -22.14
N GLN A 256 23.89 -1.32 -22.17
CA GLN A 256 23.41 -2.19 -23.25
C GLN A 256 22.01 -2.74 -22.95
N LEU A 257 21.74 -3.10 -21.69
CA LEU A 257 20.41 -3.57 -21.25
C LEU A 257 19.38 -2.45 -21.27
N PHE A 258 19.79 -1.28 -20.76
CA PHE A 258 18.91 -0.15 -20.59
C PHE A 258 19.20 0.94 -21.63
N GLY A 259 20.42 1.16 -22.11
CA GLY A 259 20.69 2.34 -22.94
C GLY A 259 20.69 3.61 -22.10
N ASN A 260 21.34 4.67 -22.56
CA ASN A 260 21.11 5.99 -22.00
C ASN A 260 19.67 6.42 -22.36
N ARG A 261 18.73 6.08 -21.46
CA ARG A 261 17.29 6.39 -21.59
C ARG A 261 16.93 7.75 -21.00
N GLU A 262 17.90 8.61 -20.67
CA GLU A 262 17.63 9.95 -20.18
C GLU A 262 16.73 10.76 -21.14
N ASN A 263 16.78 10.47 -22.44
CA ASN A 263 15.94 11.09 -23.46
C ASN A 263 14.53 10.48 -23.61
N GLN A 264 14.19 9.41 -22.87
CA GLN A 264 12.83 8.85 -22.92
C GLN A 264 11.84 9.72 -22.14
N LYS A 265 10.61 9.80 -22.66
CA LYS A 265 9.52 10.50 -21.98
C LYS A 265 9.18 9.78 -20.67
N SER A 266 8.92 10.53 -19.60
CA SER A 266 8.59 10.04 -18.23
C SER A 266 7.38 9.13 -18.11
N ASP A 267 6.59 9.00 -19.16
CA ASP A 267 5.43 8.11 -19.25
C ASP A 267 5.71 6.85 -20.10
N SER A 268 6.96 6.58 -20.48
CA SER A 268 7.32 5.40 -21.29
C SER A 268 7.19 4.08 -20.53
N ILE A 269 6.96 3.00 -21.26
CA ILE A 269 6.98 1.62 -20.77
C ILE A 269 7.93 0.81 -21.65
N PHE A 270 8.77 -0.03 -21.06
CA PHE A 270 9.64 -0.94 -21.81
C PHE A 270 9.85 -2.25 -21.07
N GLU A 271 10.41 -3.26 -21.74
CA GLU A 271 10.57 -4.60 -21.20
C GLU A 271 11.96 -5.16 -21.45
N VAL A 272 12.53 -5.83 -20.45
CA VAL A 272 13.82 -6.53 -20.52
C VAL A 272 13.68 -7.87 -19.78
N ALA A 273 13.96 -9.00 -20.45
CA ALA A 273 13.88 -10.35 -19.86
C ALA A 273 12.57 -10.62 -19.08
N ASN A 274 11.42 -10.33 -19.68
CA ASN A 274 10.07 -10.42 -19.08
C ASN A 274 9.81 -9.49 -17.89
N ILE A 275 10.69 -8.53 -17.62
CA ILE A 275 10.49 -7.48 -16.62
C ILE A 275 10.07 -6.21 -17.33
N THR A 276 8.86 -5.75 -17.02
CA THR A 276 8.33 -4.48 -17.50
C THR A 276 8.73 -3.36 -16.55
N PHE A 277 9.27 -2.28 -17.10
CA PHE A 277 9.62 -1.07 -16.38
C PHE A 277 8.66 0.06 -16.77
N LEU A 278 8.09 0.69 -15.74
CA LEU A 278 7.19 1.83 -15.88
C LEU A 278 7.96 3.13 -15.65
N GLY A 279 7.79 4.05 -16.58
CA GLY A 279 8.30 5.41 -16.47
C GLY A 279 7.85 6.12 -15.19
N PRO A 280 8.65 7.04 -14.64
CA PRO A 280 8.36 7.67 -13.35
C PRO A 280 6.98 8.33 -13.28
N LYS A 281 6.54 9.04 -14.33
CA LYS A 281 5.25 9.75 -14.34
C LYS A 281 4.03 8.84 -14.18
N LEU A 282 4.19 7.54 -14.48
CA LEU A 282 3.11 6.57 -14.33
C LEU A 282 2.79 6.32 -12.86
N ILE A 283 3.82 6.20 -12.00
CA ILE A 283 3.70 5.76 -10.60
C ILE A 283 4.42 6.69 -9.62
N ASN A 284 5.68 7.04 -9.88
CA ASN A 284 6.52 7.91 -9.04
C ASN A 284 6.74 9.26 -9.73
N ALA A 285 5.67 10.05 -9.84
CA ALA A 285 5.66 11.26 -10.67
C ALA A 285 6.65 12.36 -10.23
N TYR A 286 7.29 12.20 -9.07
CA TYR A 286 8.41 13.02 -8.63
C TYR A 286 9.40 12.21 -7.77
N ASP A 287 10.63 12.70 -7.71
CA ASP A 287 11.72 12.17 -6.89
C ASP A 287 11.86 12.99 -5.59
N TRP A 288 12.10 12.31 -4.46
CA TRP A 288 12.37 12.92 -3.16
C TRP A 288 13.71 13.67 -3.11
N MET A 289 14.65 13.38 -4.01
CA MET A 289 15.98 13.98 -4.04
C MET A 289 15.97 15.37 -4.70
N ASN A 290 15.33 15.55 -5.87
CA ASN A 290 15.43 16.78 -6.67
C ASN A 290 14.27 17.01 -7.67
N GLY A 291 13.05 16.55 -7.36
CA GLY A 291 11.90 16.67 -8.26
C GLY A 291 11.17 18.02 -8.21
N ILE A 292 10.60 18.43 -9.34
CA ILE A 292 9.54 19.46 -9.38
C ILE A 292 8.43 19.01 -8.40
N GLY A 293 8.12 19.84 -7.40
CA GLY A 293 7.08 19.54 -6.41
C GLY A 293 7.56 18.82 -5.14
N ALA A 294 8.84 18.45 -5.01
CA ALA A 294 9.37 17.75 -3.84
C ALA A 294 9.13 18.49 -2.50
N ASP A 295 9.03 19.83 -2.53
CA ASP A 295 8.68 20.63 -1.34
C ASP A 295 7.21 20.54 -0.95
N VAL A 296 6.32 20.36 -1.92
CA VAL A 296 4.86 20.38 -1.69
C VAL A 296 4.29 18.96 -1.58
N CYS A 297 4.99 17.97 -2.13
CA CYS A 297 4.50 16.60 -2.24
C CYS A 297 4.92 15.69 -1.08
N SER A 298 6.02 15.96 -0.38
CA SER A 298 6.42 15.11 0.76
C SER A 298 5.55 15.42 1.98
N ALA A 299 4.90 14.37 2.51
CA ALA A 299 4.05 14.44 3.69
C ALA A 299 4.80 14.76 4.99
N GLU A 300 6.13 14.71 4.96
CA GLU A 300 7.01 15.08 6.06
C GLU A 300 7.24 16.58 6.16
N LYS A 301 7.05 17.29 5.04
CA LYS A 301 7.32 18.72 4.98
C LYS A 301 6.12 19.53 5.50
N PRO A 302 6.35 20.64 6.22
CA PRO A 302 5.27 21.55 6.64
C PRO A 302 4.48 22.16 5.47
N THR A 303 5.10 22.20 4.28
CA THR A 303 4.54 22.70 3.03
C THR A 303 3.67 21.68 2.28
N PHE A 304 3.48 20.48 2.84
CA PHE A 304 2.72 19.42 2.22
C PHE A 304 1.29 19.84 1.85
N ASP A 305 0.94 19.68 0.57
CA ASP A 305 -0.40 19.95 0.04
C ASP A 305 -0.68 19.01 -1.14
N GLU A 306 -1.57 18.04 -0.93
CA GLU A 306 -1.86 16.99 -1.90
C GLU A 306 -2.45 17.51 -3.20
N ASN A 307 -3.32 18.53 -3.13
CA ASN A 307 -3.98 19.07 -4.31
C ASN A 307 -2.96 19.84 -5.15
N LYS A 308 -2.18 20.71 -4.52
CA LYS A 308 -1.09 21.41 -5.22
C LYS A 308 -0.06 20.45 -5.76
N CYS A 309 0.28 19.40 -5.01
CA CYS A 309 1.19 18.37 -5.48
C CYS A 309 0.67 17.73 -6.77
N LYS A 310 -0.61 17.29 -6.81
CA LYS A 310 -1.23 16.71 -8.01
C LYS A 310 -1.29 17.69 -9.17
N ASP A 311 -1.56 18.97 -8.92
CA ASP A 311 -1.58 20.01 -9.97
C ASP A 311 -0.19 20.24 -10.59
N ILE A 312 0.87 20.13 -9.77
CA ILE A 312 2.26 20.31 -10.17
C ILE A 312 2.78 19.10 -10.95
N VAL A 313 2.70 17.91 -10.34
CA VAL A 313 3.38 16.71 -10.89
C VAL A 313 2.52 15.96 -11.90
N LYS A 314 1.19 16.17 -11.86
CA LYS A 314 0.20 15.58 -12.79
C LYS A 314 0.38 14.06 -12.92
N PRO A 315 0.21 13.30 -11.81
CA PRO A 315 0.40 11.85 -11.80
C PRO A 315 -0.62 11.14 -12.69
N ILE A 316 -0.25 9.99 -13.25
CA ILE A 316 -1.12 9.27 -14.22
C ILE A 316 -1.92 8.15 -13.55
N TYR A 317 -1.26 7.25 -12.80
CA TYR A 317 -1.94 6.13 -12.13
C TYR A 317 -1.88 6.19 -10.62
N ALA A 318 -0.74 6.61 -10.08
CA ALA A 318 -0.55 6.71 -8.66
C ALA A 318 0.39 7.86 -8.34
N ILE A 319 0.37 8.27 -7.07
CA ILE A 319 1.34 9.20 -6.51
C ILE A 319 1.66 8.77 -5.09
N THR A 320 2.93 8.72 -4.75
CA THR A 320 3.37 8.58 -3.35
C THR A 320 3.66 9.94 -2.75
N TYR A 321 3.45 10.06 -1.44
CA TYR A 321 3.74 11.26 -0.68
C TYR A 321 4.97 11.12 0.23
N TRP A 322 5.77 10.06 0.10
CA TRP A 322 7.03 9.82 0.83
C TRP A 322 6.96 10.22 2.31
N SER A 323 6.19 9.49 3.11
CA SER A 323 5.87 9.84 4.50
C SER A 323 6.74 9.16 5.56
N HIS A 324 7.75 8.37 5.13
CA HIS A 324 8.56 7.43 5.94
C HIS A 324 7.77 6.73 7.05
N SER A 325 6.56 6.27 6.72
CA SER A 325 5.54 5.82 7.69
C SER A 325 5.96 4.67 8.63
N TYR A 326 7.04 3.94 8.31
CA TYR A 326 7.58 2.83 9.09
C TYR A 326 8.82 3.15 9.93
N GLY A 327 9.45 4.32 9.75
CA GLY A 327 10.65 4.74 10.46
C GLY A 327 10.44 6.13 11.07
N HIS A 328 10.64 6.25 12.38
CA HIS A 328 10.49 7.45 13.22
C HIS A 328 9.13 7.61 13.92
N GLY A 329 9.17 7.37 15.23
CA GLY A 329 8.11 7.66 16.19
C GLY A 329 7.90 9.16 16.39
N HIS A 330 7.40 9.85 15.37
CA HIS A 330 6.82 11.18 15.56
C HIS A 330 5.30 11.04 15.72
N GLU A 331 4.85 11.09 16.97
CA GLU A 331 3.45 11.21 17.42
C GLU A 331 2.80 12.56 17.03
N ASN A 332 3.37 13.35 16.13
CA ASN A 332 2.99 14.75 15.90
C ASN A 332 2.11 15.02 14.67
N ASP A 333 1.60 13.99 13.99
CA ASP A 333 0.69 14.18 12.83
C ASP A 333 -0.66 14.81 13.21
N ALA A 334 -0.99 14.92 14.50
CA ALA A 334 -2.18 15.60 14.99
C ALA A 334 -2.14 17.14 14.86
N LYS A 335 -1.00 17.75 14.49
CA LYS A 335 -0.85 19.23 14.52
C LYS A 335 -1.22 19.99 13.25
N TYR A 336 -1.56 19.33 12.14
CA TYR A 336 -1.81 20.02 10.87
C TYR A 336 -3.15 19.68 10.21
N LEU A 337 -4.19 19.46 11.03
CA LEU A 337 -5.56 19.63 10.57
C LEU A 337 -6.01 21.04 10.93
N GLY A 338 -6.24 21.84 9.89
CA GLY A 338 -6.67 23.22 10.00
C GLY A 338 -7.85 23.39 10.93
N ASN A 339 -7.70 24.31 11.89
CA ASN A 339 -8.81 24.93 12.59
C ASN A 339 -9.75 25.59 11.56
N LYS A 340 -10.79 24.88 11.14
CA LYS A 340 -12.07 25.50 10.78
C LYS A 340 -13.04 25.25 11.93
N ARG A 341 -12.97 26.08 12.96
CA ARG A 341 -14.15 26.35 13.79
C ARG A 341 -14.97 27.39 13.05
N ILE A 342 -16.12 26.95 12.56
CA ILE A 342 -17.23 27.82 12.21
C ILE A 342 -17.67 28.50 13.51
N ARG A 343 -17.52 29.82 13.56
CA ARG A 343 -18.44 30.76 14.20
C ARG A 343 -18.53 32.01 13.35
#